data_AF-A0A933UDN9-F1
#
_entry.id   AF-A0A933UDN9-F1
#
_cell.length_a   1.000
_cell.length_b   1.000
_cell.length_c   1.000
_cell.angle_alpha   90.00
_cell.angle_beta   90.00
_cell.angle_gamma   90.00
#
_symmetry.space_group_name_H-M   'P 1'
#
loop_
_entity.id
_entity.type
_entity.pdbx_description
1 polymer ?
#
loop_
_entity_poly.entity_id
_entity_poly.type
_entity_poly.pdbx_seq_one_letter_code
_entity_poly.pdbx_strand_id
1 'polypeptide(L)'
;MSTPSENTDPDNGPYKDRIDYFDQQVLAAYRNEPDKYRIEGDLAWGRLQLTEKYFLELDAQRRRDEFIDVEFSCRTLTSGKLAIAVFLPDLLEKSRGHVQRWGGFRLPNPQWSSAPDERFTRWVRRTLGGEWPKVPGVHSRLAKAIHTINCMTDEAVGKALFKHELRESLCFPTAENSHRYQDAHIELYGYLIDGLDRDCISLVAARVERPIEKREKRTVMDLKKVFVNLEMPSKFAVAYDLVSDQRGLAAHKVRLPAETMAAFDQFTKDLELCVAGLHELLSTLESELGIDSRKATARSEARKTLPKIGRPSELHYSICQATQMAGKTIERVEFGYGEEVEDAHRDEVLIIHFTDGSILGIDTGSNVGNLADEVPGLKAEAFDVSFRLRWVPGR
;
A
#
# COMPACT_ATOMS: atom_id res chain seq x y z
N MET A 1 2.91 26.35 23.00
CA MET A 1 3.50 27.27 22.01
C MET A 1 4.91 26.78 21.74
N SER A 2 5.07 25.96 20.71
CA SER A 2 6.39 25.48 20.29
C SER A 2 6.99 26.53 19.38
N THR A 3 8.21 26.97 19.70
CA THR A 3 9.01 27.84 18.84
C THR A 3 9.09 27.23 17.43
N PRO A 4 8.96 28.02 16.35
CA PRO A 4 9.24 27.53 15.02
C PRO A 4 10.72 27.14 15.02
N SER A 5 11.02 25.86 14.77
CA SER A 5 12.39 25.42 14.53
C SER A 5 12.93 26.31 13.41
N GLU A 6 13.97 27.09 13.71
CA GLU A 6 14.73 27.79 12.68
C GLU A 6 15.02 26.81 11.55
N ASN A 7 14.76 27.24 10.33
CA ASN A 7 14.95 26.46 9.12
C ASN A 7 16.47 26.37 8.85
N THR A 8 17.21 25.76 9.78
CA THR A 8 18.64 25.54 9.65
C THR A 8 18.86 24.57 8.50
N ASP A 9 19.63 25.02 7.52
CA ASP A 9 20.09 24.20 6.40
C ASP A 9 20.69 22.89 6.95
N PRO A 10 20.17 21.70 6.57
CA PRO A 10 20.59 20.45 7.17
C PRO A 10 22.07 20.13 6.95
N ASP A 11 22.67 20.68 5.89
CA ASP A 11 24.11 20.59 5.60
C ASP A 11 24.97 21.34 6.65
N ASN A 12 24.38 22.28 7.38
CA ASN A 12 24.99 23.03 8.47
C ASN A 12 24.38 22.71 9.84
N GLY A 13 23.50 21.70 9.90
CA GLY A 13 22.77 21.28 11.08
C GLY A 13 23.55 20.31 11.98
N PRO A 14 22.94 19.84 13.08
CA PRO A 14 23.57 18.96 14.07
C PRO A 14 23.95 17.57 13.51
N TYR A 15 23.46 17.22 12.31
CA TYR A 15 23.66 15.92 11.69
C TYR A 15 24.68 15.92 10.55
N LYS A 16 25.30 17.06 10.23
CA LYS A 16 26.20 17.20 9.06
C LYS A 16 27.31 16.14 9.03
N ASP A 17 27.90 15.80 10.19
CA ASP A 17 29.01 14.84 10.28
C ASP A 17 28.55 13.38 10.22
N ARG A 18 27.23 13.16 10.12
CA ARG A 18 26.59 11.84 10.02
C ARG A 18 25.98 11.57 8.64
N ILE A 19 26.14 12.49 7.69
CA ILE A 19 25.62 12.37 6.33
C ILE A 19 26.82 12.40 5.38
N ASP A 20 26.90 11.44 4.45
CA ASP A 20 27.82 11.52 3.31
C ASP A 20 27.03 11.62 2.02
N TYR A 21 27.72 12.08 0.98
CA TYR A 21 27.13 12.32 -0.32
C TYR A 21 27.87 11.54 -1.40
N PHE A 22 27.10 10.93 -2.28
CA PHE A 22 27.60 10.04 -3.33
C PHE A 22 26.99 10.40 -4.67
N ASP A 23 27.71 10.07 -5.75
CA ASP A 23 27.17 10.11 -7.10
C ASP A 23 26.04 9.08 -7.25
N GLN A 24 24.97 9.44 -7.98
CA GLN A 24 23.83 8.55 -8.22
C GLN A 24 24.21 7.21 -8.86
N GLN A 25 25.32 7.15 -9.58
CA GLN A 25 25.83 5.92 -10.19
C GLN A 25 26.11 4.81 -9.17
N VAL A 26 26.28 5.14 -7.88
CA VAL A 26 26.44 4.13 -6.82
C VAL A 26 25.27 3.14 -6.78
N LEU A 27 24.05 3.61 -7.06
CA LEU A 27 22.84 2.78 -7.08
C LEU A 27 22.75 1.89 -8.33
N ALA A 28 23.42 2.26 -9.42
CA ALA A 28 23.36 1.52 -10.69
C ALA A 28 23.93 0.10 -10.55
N ALA A 29 25.00 -0.07 -9.74
CA ALA A 29 25.60 -1.37 -9.49
C ALA A 29 24.62 -2.36 -8.86
N TYR A 30 23.74 -1.89 -7.95
CA TYR A 30 22.75 -2.73 -7.28
C TYR A 30 21.54 -3.01 -8.17
N ARG A 31 21.12 -2.05 -8.99
CA ARG A 31 20.02 -2.24 -9.96
C ARG A 31 20.32 -3.31 -11.02
N ASN A 32 21.60 -3.56 -11.29
CA ASN A 32 22.03 -4.58 -12.25
C ASN A 32 21.97 -6.01 -11.69
N GLU A 33 21.73 -6.18 -10.38
CA GLU A 33 21.56 -7.47 -9.71
C GLU A 33 20.19 -7.52 -8.98
N PRO A 34 19.05 -7.41 -9.72
CA PRO A 34 17.71 -7.26 -9.13
C PRO A 34 17.21 -8.53 -8.42
N ASP A 35 17.85 -9.67 -8.66
CA ASP A 35 17.65 -10.92 -7.93
C ASP A 35 18.18 -10.84 -6.49
N LYS A 36 19.19 -9.99 -6.26
CA LYS A 36 19.88 -9.85 -4.96
C LYS A 36 19.47 -8.60 -4.20
N TYR A 37 19.29 -7.48 -4.91
CA TYR A 37 19.07 -6.18 -4.28
C TYR A 37 17.73 -5.58 -4.70
N ARG A 38 17.11 -4.90 -3.73
CA ARG A 38 15.89 -4.14 -3.89
C ARG A 38 16.16 -2.69 -3.54
N ILE A 39 15.87 -1.79 -4.47
CA ILE A 39 15.89 -0.35 -4.23
C ILE A 39 14.45 0.13 -4.26
N GLU A 40 14.01 0.72 -3.17
CA GLU A 40 12.68 1.29 -2.99
C GLU A 40 12.77 2.81 -2.81
N GLY A 41 11.68 3.50 -3.14
CA GLY A 41 11.51 4.92 -2.86
C GLY A 41 11.58 5.88 -4.05
N ASP A 42 11.54 7.16 -3.73
CA ASP A 42 11.51 8.31 -4.64
C ASP A 42 12.67 9.28 -4.35
N LEU A 43 12.58 10.52 -4.87
CA LEU A 43 13.58 11.56 -4.64
C LEU A 43 13.67 12.05 -3.20
N ALA A 44 12.59 11.92 -2.43
CA ALA A 44 12.55 12.38 -1.06
C ALA A 44 13.09 11.32 -0.09
N TRP A 45 12.89 10.05 -0.40
CA TRP A 45 13.37 8.94 0.41
C TRP A 45 13.58 7.70 -0.44
N GLY A 46 14.67 6.99 -0.21
CA GLY A 46 14.89 5.66 -0.75
C GLY A 46 15.54 4.72 0.25
N ARG A 47 15.43 3.43 -0.04
CA ARG A 47 16.05 2.36 0.74
C ARG A 47 16.65 1.33 -0.19
N LEU A 48 17.90 0.98 0.05
CA LEU A 48 18.60 -0.12 -0.62
C LEU A 48 18.73 -1.27 0.37
N GLN A 49 18.14 -2.40 0.05
CA GLN A 49 18.15 -3.61 0.87
C GLN A 49 18.32 -4.88 0.03
N LEU A 50 18.55 -6.02 0.69
CA LEU A 50 18.53 -7.33 0.04
C LEU A 50 17.10 -7.75 -0.32
N THR A 51 16.96 -8.61 -1.35
CA THR A 51 15.71 -9.36 -1.53
C THR A 51 15.57 -10.39 -0.40
N GLU A 52 14.34 -10.73 -0.02
CA GLU A 52 14.07 -11.73 1.04
C GLU A 52 14.77 -13.06 0.75
N LYS A 53 14.70 -13.50 -0.52
CA LYS A 53 15.36 -14.72 -0.97
C LYS A 53 16.88 -14.68 -0.74
N TYR A 54 17.54 -13.61 -1.18
CA TYR A 54 18.99 -13.51 -1.07
C TYR A 54 19.44 -13.26 0.38
N PHE A 55 18.63 -12.56 1.18
CA PHE A 55 18.83 -12.44 2.62
C PHE A 55 18.85 -13.82 3.30
N LEU A 56 17.86 -14.69 3.02
CA LEU A 56 17.79 -16.03 3.60
C LEU A 56 18.98 -16.90 3.15
N GLU A 57 19.41 -16.78 1.90
CA GLU A 57 20.59 -17.48 1.38
C GLU A 57 21.88 -17.08 2.11
N LEU A 58 22.09 -15.78 2.32
CA LEU A 58 23.28 -15.27 3.01
C LEU A 58 23.25 -15.56 4.51
N ASP A 59 22.08 -15.49 5.18
CA ASP A 59 21.97 -15.82 6.61
C ASP A 59 22.22 -17.30 6.88
N ALA A 60 21.73 -18.20 6.02
CA ALA A 60 22.05 -19.63 6.07
C ALA A 60 23.56 -19.90 5.94
N GLN A 61 24.26 -19.09 5.13
CA GLN A 61 25.72 -19.17 4.93
C GLN A 61 26.50 -18.36 5.98
N ARG A 62 25.84 -17.66 6.91
CA ARG A 62 26.43 -16.75 7.90
C ARG A 62 27.29 -15.62 7.31
N ARG A 63 26.99 -15.20 6.07
CA ARG A 63 27.69 -14.12 5.33
C ARG A 63 27.05 -12.76 5.59
N ARG A 64 27.07 -12.33 6.86
CA ARG A 64 26.41 -11.10 7.32
C ARG A 64 27.13 -9.82 6.88
N ASP A 65 28.40 -9.92 6.52
CA ASP A 65 29.21 -8.83 5.99
C ASP A 65 28.72 -8.34 4.63
N GLU A 66 27.99 -9.17 3.90
CA GLU A 66 27.38 -8.83 2.60
C GLU A 66 25.98 -8.22 2.71
N PHE A 67 25.46 -8.08 3.93
CA PHE A 67 24.19 -7.41 4.15
C PHE A 67 24.30 -5.94 3.76
N ILE A 68 23.21 -5.42 3.18
CA ILE A 68 23.04 -4.00 2.93
C ILE A 68 21.64 -3.60 3.34
N ASP A 69 21.57 -2.53 4.11
CA ASP A 69 20.36 -1.84 4.48
C ASP A 69 20.71 -0.36 4.68
N VAL A 70 20.44 0.44 3.65
CA VAL A 70 20.82 1.85 3.61
C VAL A 70 19.62 2.67 3.22
N GLU A 71 19.20 3.56 4.12
CA GLU A 71 18.26 4.63 3.79
C GLU A 71 19.01 5.84 3.22
N PHE A 72 18.43 6.43 2.18
CA PHE A 72 19.03 7.56 1.48
C PHE A 72 17.98 8.58 1.02
N SER A 73 18.46 9.75 0.61
CA SER A 73 17.67 10.79 -0.07
C SER A 73 18.52 11.46 -1.14
N CYS A 74 17.98 12.47 -1.82
CA CYS A 74 18.70 13.24 -2.82
C CYS A 74 18.94 14.68 -2.35
N ARG A 75 20.14 15.23 -2.60
CA ARG A 75 20.49 16.64 -2.39
C ARG A 75 20.97 17.27 -3.69
N THR A 76 20.43 18.43 -4.04
CA THR A 76 20.69 19.10 -5.32
C THR A 76 22.01 19.87 -5.31
N LEU A 77 22.86 19.57 -6.30
CA LEU A 77 24.11 20.29 -6.57
C LEU A 77 23.83 21.60 -7.33
N THR A 78 24.78 22.54 -7.32
CA THR A 78 24.71 23.79 -8.12
C THR A 78 24.51 23.55 -9.61
N SER A 79 24.98 22.41 -10.12
CA SER A 79 24.78 21.97 -11.50
C SER A 79 23.34 21.53 -11.83
N GLY A 80 22.46 21.43 -10.84
CA GLY A 80 21.12 20.85 -10.98
C GLY A 80 21.08 19.32 -10.90
N LYS A 81 22.24 18.65 -10.88
CA LYS A 81 22.33 17.20 -10.63
C LYS A 81 22.04 16.88 -9.17
N LEU A 82 21.59 15.66 -8.91
CA LEU A 82 21.33 15.17 -7.56
C LEU A 82 22.51 14.34 -7.06
N ALA A 83 22.85 14.49 -5.78
CA ALA A 83 23.71 13.61 -5.03
C ALA A 83 22.87 12.71 -4.12
N ILE A 84 23.28 11.47 -3.93
CA ILE A 84 22.68 10.55 -2.96
C ILE A 84 23.23 10.89 -1.58
N ALA A 85 22.36 11.34 -0.67
CA ALA A 85 22.69 11.56 0.72
C ALA A 85 22.36 10.32 1.54
N VAL A 86 23.31 9.84 2.33
CA VAL A 86 23.19 8.62 3.13
C VAL A 86 23.50 8.91 4.59
N PHE A 87 22.77 8.30 5.51
CA PHE A 87 23.14 8.27 6.91
C PHE A 87 24.34 7.33 7.12
N LEU A 88 25.51 7.90 7.43
CA LEU A 88 26.78 7.18 7.54
C LEU A 88 26.69 5.90 8.38
N PRO A 89 26.05 5.89 9.57
CA PRO A 89 25.97 4.69 10.40
C PRO A 89 25.28 3.52 9.71
N ASP A 90 24.28 3.73 8.85
CA ASP A 90 23.67 2.63 8.09
C ASP A 90 24.68 1.98 7.13
N LEU A 91 25.52 2.79 6.50
CA LEU A 91 26.56 2.29 5.61
C LEU A 91 27.73 1.65 6.38
N LEU A 92 28.18 2.27 7.47
CA LEU A 92 29.36 1.85 8.23
C LEU A 92 29.11 0.76 9.27
N GLU A 93 27.88 0.60 9.75
CA GLU A 93 27.55 -0.38 10.79
C GLU A 93 26.74 -1.54 10.23
N LYS A 94 25.68 -1.24 9.47
CA LYS A 94 24.78 -2.28 8.92
C LYS A 94 25.26 -2.84 7.59
N SER A 95 26.01 -2.06 6.81
CA SER A 95 26.34 -2.38 5.41
C SER A 95 27.84 -2.41 5.12
N ARG A 96 28.64 -2.87 6.09
CA ARG A 96 30.12 -2.78 6.09
C ARG A 96 30.80 -3.31 4.83
N GLY A 97 30.36 -4.46 4.30
CA GLY A 97 30.96 -5.05 3.10
C GLY A 97 30.79 -4.21 1.84
N HIS A 98 29.89 -3.22 1.85
CA HIS A 98 29.61 -2.36 0.71
C HIS A 98 30.35 -1.03 0.75
N VAL A 99 30.98 -0.66 1.88
CA VAL A 99 31.66 0.64 2.07
C VAL A 99 32.68 0.92 0.96
N GLN A 100 33.47 -0.08 0.55
CA GLN A 100 34.47 0.09 -0.50
C GLN A 100 33.84 0.43 -1.85
N ARG A 101 32.71 -0.20 -2.19
CA ARG A 101 31.96 0.07 -3.42
C ARG A 101 31.42 1.50 -3.42
N TRP A 102 30.85 1.93 -2.29
CA TRP A 102 30.33 3.30 -2.13
C TRP A 102 31.44 4.35 -2.16
N GLY A 103 32.62 4.05 -1.60
CA GLY A 103 33.76 4.95 -1.54
C GLY A 103 34.22 5.47 -2.91
N GLY A 104 34.10 4.67 -3.97
CA GLY A 104 34.44 5.07 -5.33
C GLY A 104 33.52 6.15 -5.93
N PHE A 105 32.34 6.36 -5.34
CA PHE A 105 31.34 7.34 -5.79
C PHE A 105 31.20 8.52 -4.83
N ARG A 106 32.01 8.59 -3.78
CA ARG A 106 31.91 9.64 -2.76
C ARG A 106 32.19 11.01 -3.37
N LEU A 107 31.38 12.00 -3.00
CA LEU A 107 31.55 13.41 -3.35
C LEU A 107 32.23 14.12 -2.16
N PRO A 108 33.54 14.41 -2.21
CA PRO A 108 34.27 14.92 -1.06
C PRO A 108 33.95 16.38 -0.73
N ASN A 109 33.71 17.21 -1.76
CA ASN A 109 33.42 18.65 -1.61
C ASN A 109 32.28 19.07 -2.56
N PRO A 110 31.06 18.56 -2.35
CA PRO A 110 29.92 18.88 -3.19
C PRO A 110 29.55 20.36 -3.09
N GLN A 111 29.18 20.95 -4.22
CA GLN A 111 28.71 22.34 -4.29
C GLN A 111 27.19 22.31 -4.33
N TRP A 112 26.54 22.80 -3.28
CA TRP A 112 25.08 22.73 -3.12
C TRP A 112 24.35 23.87 -3.82
N SER A 113 23.19 23.56 -4.40
CA SER A 113 22.27 24.59 -4.88
C SER A 113 21.84 25.50 -3.74
N SER A 114 21.75 26.80 -4.00
CA SER A 114 21.22 27.78 -3.03
C SER A 114 19.70 27.72 -2.90
N ALA A 115 19.01 27.01 -3.80
CA ALA A 115 17.57 26.82 -3.72
C ALA A 115 17.23 25.85 -2.56
N PRO A 116 16.15 26.09 -1.80
CA PRO A 116 15.73 25.17 -0.75
C PRO A 116 15.43 23.77 -1.31
N ASP A 117 16.15 22.75 -0.84
CA ASP A 117 15.85 21.35 -1.16
C ASP A 117 14.97 20.75 -0.05
N GLU A 118 13.66 20.99 -0.15
CA GLU A 118 12.69 20.49 0.84
C GLU A 118 12.70 18.96 0.97
N ARG A 119 13.09 18.24 -0.08
CA ARG A 119 13.16 16.76 -0.09
C ARG A 119 14.23 16.29 0.89
N PHE A 120 15.45 16.81 0.73
CA PHE A 120 16.56 16.52 1.64
C PHE A 120 16.26 16.98 3.07
N THR A 121 15.74 18.20 3.23
CA THR A 121 15.38 18.74 4.55
C THR A 121 14.35 17.86 5.25
N ARG A 122 13.35 17.36 4.53
CA ARG A 122 12.33 16.45 5.07
C ARG A 122 12.92 15.10 5.44
N TRP A 123 13.84 14.56 4.63
CA TRP A 123 14.54 13.32 4.97
C TRP A 123 15.37 13.47 6.24
N VAL A 124 16.18 14.53 6.36
CA VAL A 124 16.98 14.76 7.58
C VAL A 124 16.07 14.88 8.80
N ARG A 125 14.98 15.64 8.70
CA ARG A 125 13.99 15.76 9.79
C ARG A 125 13.34 14.43 10.15
N ARG A 126 12.97 13.60 9.17
CA ARG A 126 12.31 12.31 9.41
C ARG A 126 13.26 11.25 9.95
N THR A 127 14.35 11.03 9.24
CA THR A 127 15.28 9.92 9.48
C THR A 127 16.21 10.22 10.65
N LEU A 128 16.67 11.47 10.78
CA LEU A 128 17.64 11.87 11.81
C LEU A 128 16.99 12.67 12.94
N GLY A 129 16.00 13.50 12.63
CA GLY A 129 15.27 14.33 13.59
C GLY A 129 14.05 13.65 14.24
N GLY A 130 13.64 12.46 13.78
CA GLY A 130 12.45 11.76 14.28
C GLY A 130 11.11 12.45 13.97
N GLU A 131 11.09 13.41 13.04
CA GLU A 131 9.88 14.12 12.61
C GLU A 131 9.17 13.35 11.50
N TRP A 132 8.18 12.55 11.88
CA TRP A 132 7.36 11.83 10.90
C TRP A 132 6.42 12.81 10.17
N PRO A 133 6.46 12.88 8.83
CA PRO A 133 5.62 13.80 8.09
C PRO A 133 4.14 13.44 8.29
N LYS A 134 3.30 14.45 8.50
CA LYS A 134 1.83 14.28 8.60
C LYS A 134 1.18 13.91 7.26
N VAL A 135 1.88 14.07 6.13
CA VAL A 135 1.35 13.88 4.77
C VAL A 135 2.09 12.75 4.05
N PRO A 136 1.40 11.73 3.52
CA PRO A 136 2.02 10.64 2.76
C PRO A 136 2.64 11.13 1.43
N GLY A 137 3.73 10.48 1.01
CA GLY A 137 4.38 10.72 -0.29
C GLY A 137 3.45 10.45 -1.49
N VAL A 138 3.80 10.96 -2.68
CA VAL A 138 2.94 10.88 -3.88
C VAL A 138 2.64 9.43 -4.28
N HIS A 139 3.62 8.54 -4.17
CA HIS A 139 3.45 7.11 -4.44
C HIS A 139 2.40 6.48 -3.50
N SER A 140 2.50 6.75 -2.20
CA SER A 140 1.54 6.25 -1.20
C SER A 140 0.13 6.77 -1.45
N ARG A 141 0.01 8.04 -1.85
CA ARG A 141 -1.29 8.62 -2.25
C ARG A 141 -1.86 7.96 -3.49
N LEU A 142 -1.04 7.66 -4.50
CA LEU A 142 -1.47 6.94 -5.70
C LEU A 142 -1.93 5.52 -5.38
N ALA A 143 -1.14 4.77 -4.61
CA ALA A 143 -1.49 3.43 -4.15
C ALA A 143 -2.82 3.41 -3.38
N LYS A 144 -2.98 4.36 -2.45
CA LYS A 144 -4.21 4.51 -1.68
C LYS A 144 -5.41 4.80 -2.57
N ALA A 145 -5.27 5.65 -3.59
CA ALA A 145 -6.35 5.97 -4.52
C ALA A 145 -6.77 4.73 -5.34
N ILE A 146 -5.82 3.99 -5.91
CA ILE A 146 -6.09 2.73 -6.65
C ILE A 146 -6.82 1.74 -5.75
N HIS A 147 -6.28 1.50 -4.55
CA HIS A 147 -6.85 0.59 -3.57
C HIS A 147 -8.29 0.96 -3.18
N THR A 148 -8.55 2.25 -2.96
CA THR A 148 -9.87 2.76 -2.61
C THR A 148 -10.87 2.54 -3.76
N ILE A 149 -10.46 2.80 -5.00
CA ILE A 149 -11.29 2.56 -6.20
C ILE A 149 -11.60 1.06 -6.35
N ASN A 150 -10.61 0.19 -6.13
CA ASN A 150 -10.79 -1.26 -6.15
C ASN A 150 -11.79 -1.72 -5.10
N CYS A 151 -11.65 -1.27 -3.85
CA CYS A 151 -12.59 -1.62 -2.78
C CYS A 151 -14.02 -1.16 -3.09
N MET A 152 -14.18 0.04 -3.63
CA MET A 152 -15.49 0.58 -3.98
C MET A 152 -16.14 -0.18 -5.14
N THR A 153 -15.39 -0.52 -6.18
CA THR A 153 -15.92 -1.29 -7.31
C THR A 153 -16.19 -2.74 -6.94
N ASP A 154 -15.37 -3.35 -6.09
CA ASP A 154 -15.65 -4.68 -5.52
C ASP A 154 -16.93 -4.69 -4.69
N GLU A 155 -17.16 -3.67 -3.86
CA GLU A 155 -18.41 -3.57 -3.09
C GLU A 155 -19.62 -3.30 -4.00
N ALA A 156 -19.45 -2.50 -5.06
CA ALA A 156 -20.55 -2.13 -5.95
C ALA A 156 -21.00 -3.27 -6.87
N VAL A 157 -20.03 -4.01 -7.42
CA VAL A 157 -20.25 -4.96 -8.52
C VAL A 157 -19.51 -6.29 -8.36
N GLY A 158 -18.85 -6.54 -7.23
CA GLY A 158 -18.14 -7.80 -6.94
C GLY A 158 -16.84 -7.99 -7.72
N LYS A 159 -16.28 -6.92 -8.30
CA LYS A 159 -15.03 -6.95 -9.05
C LYS A 159 -14.28 -5.63 -8.94
N ALA A 160 -12.96 -5.71 -8.76
CA ALA A 160 -12.07 -4.54 -8.71
C ALA A 160 -11.82 -3.94 -10.11
N LEU A 161 -11.77 -2.60 -10.19
CA LEU A 161 -11.51 -1.87 -11.44
C LEU A 161 -10.09 -2.05 -11.97
N PHE A 162 -9.10 -2.02 -11.08
CA PHE A 162 -7.71 -2.29 -11.41
C PHE A 162 -7.37 -3.72 -11.02
N LYS A 163 -6.80 -4.47 -11.98
CA LYS A 163 -6.39 -5.87 -11.82
C LYS A 163 -5.31 -6.06 -10.76
N HIS A 164 -4.53 -5.01 -10.50
CA HIS A 164 -3.39 -5.05 -9.60
C HIS A 164 -3.39 -3.82 -8.68
N GLU A 165 -3.07 -4.05 -7.42
CA GLU A 165 -2.68 -2.97 -6.51
C GLU A 165 -1.32 -2.39 -6.94
N LEU A 166 -1.09 -1.12 -6.62
CA LEU A 166 0.21 -0.51 -6.85
C LEU A 166 1.23 -1.16 -5.90
N ARG A 167 2.28 -1.77 -6.45
CA ARG A 167 3.37 -2.31 -5.64
C ARG A 167 4.13 -1.17 -4.96
N GLU A 168 4.70 -1.44 -3.79
CA GLU A 168 5.57 -0.49 -3.08
C GLU A 168 6.78 -0.03 -3.90
N SER A 169 7.18 -0.83 -4.90
CA SER A 169 8.36 -0.61 -5.73
C SER A 169 8.03 -0.16 -7.16
N LEU A 170 7.13 0.82 -7.35
CA LEU A 170 7.01 1.47 -8.67
C LEU A 170 8.38 2.04 -9.06
N CYS A 171 8.90 1.70 -10.24
CA CYS A 171 10.19 2.21 -10.67
C CYS A 171 10.10 3.72 -10.92
N PHE A 172 10.70 4.48 -10.01
CA PHE A 172 11.10 5.85 -10.30
C PHE A 172 12.16 5.87 -11.41
N PRO A 173 12.31 6.97 -12.16
CA PRO A 173 13.39 7.13 -13.13
C PRO A 173 14.73 6.75 -12.51
N THR A 174 15.51 5.94 -13.22
CA THR A 174 16.79 5.46 -12.70
C THR A 174 17.94 6.47 -12.90
N ALA A 175 17.74 7.51 -13.72
CA ALA A 175 18.68 8.59 -13.97
C ALA A 175 17.97 9.84 -14.54
N GLU A 176 18.65 11.00 -14.50
CA GLU A 176 18.20 12.30 -15.00
C GLU A 176 18.28 12.41 -16.54
N ASN A 177 17.53 11.55 -17.24
CA ASN A 177 17.44 11.60 -18.70
C ASN A 177 16.09 11.11 -19.23
N SER A 178 15.82 11.46 -20.49
CA SER A 178 14.56 11.17 -21.16
C SER A 178 14.26 9.68 -21.27
N HIS A 179 15.28 8.82 -21.37
CA HIS A 179 15.05 7.38 -21.44
C HIS A 179 14.52 6.84 -20.12
N ARG A 180 15.15 7.18 -18.99
CA ARG A 180 14.72 6.64 -17.69
C ARG A 180 13.40 7.23 -17.21
N TYR A 181 13.12 8.47 -17.58
CA TYR A 181 11.82 9.09 -17.43
C TYR A 181 10.70 8.32 -18.18
N GLN A 182 10.96 7.95 -19.43
CA GLN A 182 10.03 7.17 -20.26
C GLN A 182 9.89 5.71 -19.79
N ASP A 183 10.97 5.09 -19.32
CA ASP A 183 10.94 3.72 -18.78
C ASP A 183 10.03 3.65 -17.53
N ALA A 184 10.10 4.65 -16.64
CA ALA A 184 9.21 4.75 -15.49
C ALA A 184 7.72 4.84 -15.90
N HIS A 185 7.42 5.54 -17.00
CA HIS A 185 6.07 5.61 -17.56
C HIS A 185 5.58 4.29 -18.17
N ILE A 186 6.47 3.42 -18.67
CA ILE A 186 6.07 2.08 -19.13
C ILE A 186 5.46 1.28 -17.98
N GLU A 187 6.10 1.29 -16.80
CA GLU A 187 5.57 0.57 -15.65
C GLU A 187 4.26 1.19 -15.16
N LEU A 188 4.21 2.53 -15.03
CA LEU A 188 3.01 3.25 -14.63
C LEU A 188 1.82 2.98 -15.57
N TYR A 189 2.06 2.88 -16.88
CA TYR A 189 1.08 2.50 -17.88
C TYR A 189 0.49 1.10 -17.62
N GLY A 190 1.35 0.16 -17.20
CA GLY A 190 0.98 -1.20 -16.82
C GLY A 190 -0.08 -1.25 -15.71
N TYR A 191 0.01 -0.34 -14.73
CA TYR A 191 -0.98 -0.24 -13.64
C TYR A 191 -2.21 0.58 -14.04
N LEU A 192 -2.01 1.78 -14.58
CA LEU A 192 -3.12 2.73 -14.77
C LEU A 192 -3.97 2.42 -15.99
N ILE A 193 -3.38 1.90 -17.08
CA ILE A 193 -4.06 1.76 -18.38
C ILE A 193 -4.28 0.29 -18.72
N ASP A 194 -3.22 -0.52 -18.78
CA ASP A 194 -3.35 -1.96 -19.06
C ASP A 194 -3.92 -2.73 -17.86
N GLY A 195 -3.72 -2.18 -16.66
CA GLY A 195 -4.24 -2.69 -15.40
C GLY A 195 -5.75 -2.50 -15.25
N LEU A 196 -6.43 -1.73 -16.10
CA LEU A 196 -7.88 -1.64 -16.07
C LEU A 196 -8.55 -2.97 -16.47
N ASP A 197 -9.53 -3.39 -15.67
CA ASP A 197 -10.33 -4.58 -15.89
C ASP A 197 -11.58 -4.27 -16.71
N ARG A 198 -11.66 -4.86 -17.91
CA ARG A 198 -12.76 -4.64 -18.84
C ARG A 198 -14.09 -5.18 -18.32
N ASP A 199 -14.08 -6.30 -17.62
CA ASP A 199 -15.31 -6.90 -17.11
C ASP A 199 -15.87 -6.04 -15.98
N CYS A 200 -15.00 -5.55 -15.08
CA CYS A 200 -15.40 -4.59 -14.05
C CYS A 200 -16.07 -3.36 -14.67
N ILE A 201 -15.48 -2.75 -15.71
CA ILE A 201 -16.07 -1.60 -16.39
C ILE A 201 -17.45 -1.96 -16.96
N SER A 202 -17.61 -3.16 -17.50
CA SER A 202 -18.90 -3.66 -18.01
C SER A 202 -19.97 -3.75 -16.93
N LEU A 203 -19.59 -4.30 -15.77
CA LEU A 203 -20.48 -4.46 -14.63
C LEU A 203 -20.88 -3.10 -14.06
N VAL A 204 -19.91 -2.19 -13.94
CA VAL A 204 -20.15 -0.80 -13.53
C VAL A 204 -21.08 -0.11 -14.52
N ALA A 205 -20.82 -0.23 -15.82
CA ALA A 205 -21.64 0.34 -16.88
C ALA A 205 -23.10 -0.14 -16.82
N ALA A 206 -23.31 -1.44 -16.59
CA ALA A 206 -24.65 -1.99 -16.38
C ALA A 206 -25.29 -1.46 -15.09
N ARG A 207 -24.51 -1.35 -14.00
CA ARG A 207 -24.97 -0.87 -12.69
C ARG A 207 -25.43 0.60 -12.72
N VAL A 208 -24.86 1.42 -13.59
CA VAL A 208 -25.24 2.83 -13.83
C VAL A 208 -26.14 3.01 -15.06
N GLU A 209 -26.72 1.94 -15.58
CA GLU A 209 -27.68 1.94 -16.70
C GLU A 209 -27.13 2.52 -18.02
N ARG A 210 -25.82 2.38 -18.27
CA ARG A 210 -25.12 2.82 -19.49
C ARG A 210 -24.30 1.67 -20.11
N PRO A 211 -24.91 0.55 -20.49
CA PRO A 211 -24.18 -0.63 -20.98
C PRO A 211 -23.35 -0.31 -22.24
N ILE A 212 -22.13 -0.87 -22.31
CA ILE A 212 -21.25 -0.68 -23.45
C ILE A 212 -21.63 -1.66 -24.57
N GLU A 213 -22.30 -1.15 -25.61
CA GLU A 213 -22.68 -1.94 -26.80
C GLU A 213 -21.46 -2.37 -27.62
N LYS A 214 -20.54 -1.42 -27.87
CA LYS A 214 -19.34 -1.64 -28.68
C LYS A 214 -18.08 -1.24 -27.93
N ARG A 215 -17.23 -2.23 -27.71
CA ARG A 215 -15.94 -2.09 -27.04
C ARG A 215 -14.95 -1.31 -27.85
N GLU A 216 -14.20 -0.49 -27.14
CA GLU A 216 -13.02 0.17 -27.66
C GLU A 216 -11.79 -0.71 -27.59
N LYS A 217 -10.81 -0.40 -28.44
CA LYS A 217 -9.51 -1.08 -28.41
C LYS A 217 -8.77 -0.81 -27.10
N ARG A 218 -8.90 0.41 -26.56
CA ARG A 218 -8.26 0.85 -25.32
C ARG A 218 -9.28 0.88 -24.19
N THR A 219 -9.02 0.14 -23.11
CA THR A 219 -9.93 0.00 -21.96
C THR A 219 -10.27 1.34 -21.30
N VAL A 220 -9.34 2.30 -21.29
CA VAL A 220 -9.62 3.67 -20.79
C VAL A 220 -10.74 4.37 -21.56
N MET A 221 -10.91 4.09 -22.85
CA MET A 221 -11.96 4.72 -23.66
C MET A 221 -13.34 4.15 -23.33
N ASP A 222 -13.42 2.86 -22.99
CA ASP A 222 -14.65 2.27 -22.46
C ASP A 222 -15.05 2.97 -21.14
N LEU A 223 -14.10 3.24 -20.25
CA LEU A 223 -14.37 3.96 -19.00
C LEU A 223 -14.85 5.40 -19.25
N LYS A 224 -14.22 6.12 -20.19
CA LYS A 224 -14.62 7.48 -20.61
C LYS A 224 -16.03 7.51 -21.24
N LYS A 225 -16.44 6.46 -21.96
CA LYS A 225 -17.82 6.34 -22.47
C LYS A 225 -18.87 6.20 -21.37
N VAL A 226 -18.54 5.47 -20.31
CA VAL A 226 -19.44 5.29 -19.16
C VAL A 226 -19.54 6.60 -18.37
N PHE A 227 -18.41 7.28 -18.21
CA PHE A 227 -18.27 8.50 -17.42
C PHE A 227 -17.70 9.64 -18.28
N VAL A 228 -18.59 10.33 -19.00
CA VAL A 228 -18.22 11.38 -19.97
C VAL A 228 -17.49 12.56 -19.31
N ASN A 229 -17.72 12.80 -18.02
CA ASN A 229 -16.99 13.81 -17.25
C ASN A 229 -15.48 13.49 -17.07
N LEU A 230 -15.05 12.27 -17.39
CA LEU A 230 -13.65 11.87 -17.43
C LEU A 230 -13.01 12.10 -18.82
N GLU A 231 -13.75 12.64 -19.79
CA GLU A 231 -13.18 13.12 -21.04
C GLU A 231 -12.49 14.49 -20.87
N MET A 232 -11.75 14.93 -21.89
CA MET A 232 -11.08 16.23 -21.85
C MET A 232 -12.11 17.37 -21.66
N PRO A 233 -11.82 18.38 -20.82
CA PRO A 233 -10.52 18.70 -20.21
C PRO A 233 -10.30 18.18 -18.76
N SER A 234 -10.82 17.01 -18.40
CA SER A 234 -10.63 16.44 -17.05
C SER A 234 -9.16 16.15 -16.70
N LYS A 235 -8.82 16.20 -15.40
CA LYS A 235 -7.49 15.82 -14.92
C LYS A 235 -7.21 14.34 -15.17
N PHE A 236 -8.25 13.51 -15.09
CA PHE A 236 -8.17 12.10 -15.47
C PHE A 236 -7.69 11.94 -16.92
N ALA A 237 -8.34 12.59 -17.88
CA ALA A 237 -7.94 12.50 -19.29
C ALA A 237 -6.51 12.97 -19.51
N VAL A 238 -6.15 14.15 -18.97
CA VAL A 238 -4.79 14.71 -19.11
C VAL A 238 -3.74 13.76 -18.54
N ALA A 239 -3.96 13.20 -17.35
CA ALA A 239 -3.02 12.26 -16.72
C ALA A 239 -2.84 10.99 -17.57
N TYR A 240 -3.94 10.39 -18.02
CA TYR A 240 -3.91 9.14 -18.76
C TYR A 240 -3.33 9.30 -20.18
N ASP A 241 -3.59 10.44 -20.82
CA ASP A 241 -3.01 10.73 -22.14
C ASP A 241 -1.50 10.99 -22.00
N LEU A 242 -1.05 11.73 -20.97
CA LEU A 242 0.37 11.90 -20.65
C LEU A 242 1.09 10.55 -20.46
N VAL A 243 0.55 9.67 -19.61
CA VAL A 243 1.16 8.36 -19.36
C VAL A 243 1.21 7.51 -20.63
N SER A 244 0.15 7.57 -21.44
CA SER A 244 0.09 6.88 -22.73
C SER A 244 1.12 7.40 -23.73
N ASP A 245 1.28 8.71 -23.81
CA ASP A 245 2.20 9.36 -24.75
C ASP A 245 3.65 9.06 -24.40
N GLN A 246 4.01 9.16 -23.11
CA GLN A 246 5.36 8.84 -22.64
C GLN A 246 5.72 7.37 -22.85
N ARG A 247 4.78 6.45 -22.60
CA ARG A 247 4.96 5.03 -22.95
C ARG A 247 5.09 4.83 -24.46
N GLY A 248 4.35 5.59 -25.27
CA GLY A 248 4.41 5.55 -26.72
C GLY A 248 5.78 5.93 -27.28
N LEU A 249 6.41 6.95 -26.69
CA LEU A 249 7.79 7.37 -27.00
C LEU A 249 8.82 6.30 -26.64
N ALA A 250 8.56 5.53 -25.59
CA ALA A 250 9.46 4.47 -25.11
C ALA A 250 9.39 3.19 -25.96
N ALA A 251 8.18 2.77 -26.38
CA ALA A 251 7.93 1.42 -26.89
C ALA A 251 7.72 1.31 -28.41
N HIS A 252 7.18 2.33 -29.08
CA HIS A 252 6.67 2.20 -30.45
C HIS A 252 7.35 3.09 -31.48
N LYS A 253 8.09 4.11 -31.05
CA LYS A 253 8.87 4.98 -31.95
C LYS A 253 10.34 4.60 -31.88
N VAL A 254 11.08 4.83 -32.97
CA VAL A 254 12.55 4.82 -32.91
C VAL A 254 12.94 5.80 -31.82
N ARG A 255 13.50 5.27 -30.74
CA ARG A 255 13.78 6.05 -29.55
C ARG A 255 14.85 7.07 -29.91
N LEU A 256 14.52 8.35 -29.77
CA LEU A 256 15.51 9.42 -29.93
C LEU A 256 16.65 9.21 -28.93
N PRO A 257 17.87 9.71 -29.20
CA PRO A 257 18.97 9.68 -28.24
C PRO A 257 18.53 10.22 -26.87
N ALA A 258 19.11 9.66 -25.81
CA ALA A 258 18.80 10.11 -24.46
C ALA A 258 19.26 11.56 -24.28
N GLU A 259 18.36 12.41 -23.81
CA GLU A 259 18.65 13.81 -23.49
C GLU A 259 18.66 13.98 -21.98
N THR A 260 19.55 14.84 -21.49
CA THR A 260 19.59 15.17 -20.06
C THR A 260 18.36 15.99 -19.70
N MET A 261 17.64 15.58 -18.66
CA MET A 261 16.46 16.30 -18.15
C MET A 261 16.27 16.01 -16.68
N ALA A 262 15.50 16.87 -15.99
CA ALA A 262 15.06 16.65 -14.61
C ALA A 262 13.95 15.56 -14.54
N ALA A 263 14.29 14.35 -14.96
CA ALA A 263 13.41 13.18 -15.08
C ALA A 263 12.66 12.89 -13.79
N PHE A 264 13.34 12.95 -12.65
CA PHE A 264 12.73 12.56 -11.38
C PHE A 264 11.72 13.61 -10.88
N ASP A 265 12.06 14.90 -10.97
CA ASP A 265 11.15 15.98 -10.59
C ASP A 265 9.95 16.04 -11.53
N GLN A 266 10.17 15.85 -12.83
CA GLN A 266 9.10 15.80 -13.81
C GLN A 266 8.18 14.60 -13.53
N PHE A 267 8.74 13.40 -13.31
CA PHE A 267 7.94 12.22 -12.99
C PHE A 267 7.14 12.40 -11.69
N THR A 268 7.70 13.05 -10.68
CA THR A 268 6.98 13.36 -9.44
C THR A 268 5.75 14.24 -9.71
N LYS A 269 5.89 15.27 -10.55
CA LYS A 269 4.76 16.13 -10.97
C LYS A 269 3.72 15.34 -11.76
N ASP A 270 4.15 14.41 -12.60
CA ASP A 270 3.25 13.57 -13.39
C ASP A 270 2.50 12.57 -12.50
N LEU A 271 3.13 12.04 -11.44
CA LEU A 271 2.45 11.22 -10.43
C LEU A 271 1.42 12.03 -9.64
N GLU A 272 1.71 13.29 -9.29
CA GLU A 272 0.71 14.18 -8.64
C GLU A 272 -0.50 14.39 -9.54
N LEU A 273 -0.27 14.57 -10.85
CA LEU A 273 -1.32 14.67 -11.84
C LEU A 273 -2.15 13.38 -11.92
N CYS A 274 -1.50 12.21 -11.88
CA CYS A 274 -2.19 10.92 -11.81
C CYS A 274 -3.03 10.76 -10.54
N VAL A 275 -2.50 11.16 -9.37
CA VAL A 275 -3.26 11.17 -8.10
C VAL A 275 -4.50 12.05 -8.25
N ALA A 276 -4.35 13.25 -8.82
CA ALA A 276 -5.47 14.16 -9.03
C ALA A 276 -6.51 13.58 -10.00
N GLY A 277 -6.08 12.92 -11.08
CA GLY A 277 -6.96 12.23 -12.01
C GLY A 277 -7.69 11.04 -11.39
N LEU A 278 -7.03 10.24 -10.56
CA LEU A 278 -7.67 9.15 -9.83
C LEU A 278 -8.66 9.64 -8.77
N HIS A 279 -8.40 10.78 -8.10
CA HIS A 279 -9.37 11.37 -7.21
C HIS A 279 -10.62 11.89 -7.95
N GLU A 280 -10.46 12.38 -9.17
CA GLU A 280 -11.59 12.75 -10.04
C GLU A 280 -12.42 11.51 -10.45
N LEU A 281 -11.75 10.42 -10.83
CA LEU A 281 -12.42 9.12 -11.06
C LEU A 281 -13.13 8.61 -9.80
N LEU A 282 -12.47 8.67 -8.65
CA LEU A 282 -13.05 8.26 -7.36
C LEU A 282 -14.32 9.05 -7.05
N SER A 283 -14.26 10.39 -7.16
CA SER A 283 -15.42 11.26 -6.92
C SER A 283 -16.57 10.98 -7.89
N THR A 284 -16.24 10.68 -9.15
CA THR A 284 -17.21 10.31 -10.18
C THR A 284 -17.93 9.01 -9.82
N LEU A 285 -17.16 7.99 -9.43
CA LEU A 285 -17.70 6.69 -9.02
C LEU A 285 -18.54 6.80 -7.74
N GLU A 286 -18.12 7.58 -6.74
CA GLU A 286 -18.92 7.83 -5.53
C GLU A 286 -20.29 8.43 -5.88
N SER A 287 -20.30 9.42 -6.77
CA SER A 287 -21.52 10.09 -7.21
C SER A 287 -22.44 9.17 -8.02
N GLU A 288 -21.89 8.40 -8.97
CA GLU A 288 -22.66 7.58 -9.91
C GLU A 288 -23.11 6.24 -9.30
N LEU A 289 -22.33 5.66 -8.39
CA LEU A 289 -22.68 4.42 -7.70
C LEU A 289 -23.45 4.64 -6.40
N GLY A 290 -23.43 5.86 -5.84
CA GLY A 290 -24.05 6.18 -4.56
C GLY A 290 -23.37 5.49 -3.38
N ILE A 291 -22.07 5.23 -3.47
CA ILE A 291 -21.28 4.52 -2.46
C ILE A 291 -20.24 5.47 -1.86
N ASP A 292 -20.17 5.51 -0.53
CA ASP A 292 -19.11 6.23 0.19
C ASP A 292 -17.81 5.41 0.16
N SER A 293 -16.76 5.99 -0.41
CA SER A 293 -15.48 5.28 -0.60
C SER A 293 -14.81 4.88 0.72
N ARG A 294 -14.98 5.66 1.79
CA ARG A 294 -14.39 5.37 3.11
C ARG A 294 -15.08 4.17 3.74
N LYS A 295 -16.41 4.13 3.69
CA LYS A 295 -17.21 2.99 4.19
C LYS A 295 -16.93 1.73 3.38
N ALA A 296 -16.86 1.84 2.04
CA ALA A 296 -16.54 0.71 1.17
C ALA A 296 -15.15 0.14 1.48
N THR A 297 -14.14 1.01 1.65
CA THR A 297 -12.78 0.60 2.02
C THR A 297 -12.75 -0.06 3.40
N ALA A 298 -13.35 0.57 4.42
CA ALA A 298 -13.39 0.00 5.77
C ALA A 298 -14.08 -1.37 5.81
N ARG A 299 -15.18 -1.52 5.06
CA ARG A 299 -15.89 -2.80 4.93
C ARG A 299 -15.06 -3.85 4.20
N SER A 300 -14.40 -3.49 3.10
CA SER A 300 -13.50 -4.40 2.36
C SER A 300 -12.36 -4.90 3.26
N GLU A 301 -11.70 -4.00 4.00
CA GLU A 301 -10.65 -4.37 4.95
C GLU A 301 -11.17 -5.28 6.07
N ALA A 302 -12.34 -4.99 6.63
CA ALA A 302 -12.97 -5.86 7.63
C ALA A 302 -13.35 -7.24 7.05
N ARG A 303 -13.73 -7.33 5.78
CA ARG A 303 -14.01 -8.61 5.11
C ARG A 303 -12.76 -9.46 4.92
N LYS A 304 -11.59 -8.85 4.71
CA LYS A 304 -10.31 -9.57 4.60
C LYS A 304 -9.92 -10.29 5.89
N THR A 305 -10.32 -9.76 7.04
CA THR A 305 -10.05 -10.36 8.35
C THR A 305 -11.06 -11.44 8.75
N LEU A 306 -12.12 -11.67 7.96
CA LEU A 306 -13.09 -12.72 8.27
C LEU A 306 -12.46 -14.12 8.08
N PRO A 307 -12.75 -15.07 8.97
CA PRO A 307 -12.29 -16.45 8.81
C PRO A 307 -12.91 -17.08 7.55
N LYS A 308 -12.12 -17.92 6.87
CA LYS A 308 -12.57 -18.68 5.70
C LYS A 308 -12.99 -20.09 6.11
N ILE A 309 -14.14 -20.54 5.64
CA ILE A 309 -14.61 -21.91 5.85
C ILE A 309 -13.78 -22.84 4.97
N GLY A 310 -12.92 -23.66 5.59
CA GLY A 310 -12.08 -24.64 4.87
C GLY A 310 -12.79 -25.95 4.54
N ARG A 311 -13.79 -26.33 5.34
CA ARG A 311 -14.62 -27.53 5.14
C ARG A 311 -16.01 -27.35 5.77
N PRO A 312 -17.04 -28.05 5.28
CA PRO A 312 -18.36 -28.02 5.92
C PRO A 312 -18.32 -28.63 7.34
N SER A 313 -19.23 -28.18 8.19
CA SER A 313 -19.49 -28.78 9.51
C SER A 313 -20.35 -30.05 9.38
N GLU A 314 -20.25 -30.93 10.37
CA GLU A 314 -21.20 -32.05 10.52
C GLU A 314 -22.57 -31.53 10.98
N LEU A 315 -23.64 -32.12 10.45
CA LEU A 315 -25.02 -31.62 10.60
C LEU A 315 -25.53 -31.60 12.05
N HIS A 316 -24.96 -32.43 12.92
CA HIS A 316 -25.39 -32.55 14.31
C HIS A 316 -24.74 -31.52 15.23
N TYR A 317 -23.74 -30.76 14.75
CA TYR A 317 -23.13 -29.70 15.54
C TYR A 317 -24.04 -28.48 15.66
N SER A 318 -24.02 -27.84 16.83
CA SER A 318 -24.89 -26.70 17.14
C SER A 318 -24.68 -25.52 16.19
N ILE A 319 -23.46 -25.31 15.66
CA ILE A 319 -23.16 -24.27 14.67
C ILE A 319 -24.10 -24.33 13.45
N CYS A 320 -24.58 -25.52 13.06
CA CYS A 320 -25.51 -25.67 11.94
C CYS A 320 -26.87 -24.99 12.20
N GLN A 321 -27.24 -24.74 13.46
CA GLN A 321 -28.45 -23.98 13.81
C GLN A 321 -28.36 -22.51 13.35
N ALA A 322 -27.15 -21.96 13.15
CA ALA A 322 -26.97 -20.61 12.61
C ALA A 322 -27.65 -20.39 11.25
N THR A 323 -27.85 -21.47 10.48
CA THR A 323 -28.58 -21.39 9.19
C THR A 323 -30.02 -20.91 9.34
N GLN A 324 -30.63 -21.11 10.52
CA GLN A 324 -31.99 -20.64 10.80
C GLN A 324 -32.09 -19.10 10.89
N MET A 325 -30.95 -18.40 11.00
CA MET A 325 -30.90 -16.93 10.97
C MET A 325 -31.16 -16.35 9.56
N ALA A 326 -30.99 -17.16 8.51
CA ALA A 326 -31.05 -16.67 7.14
C ALA A 326 -32.41 -16.02 6.83
N GLY A 327 -32.37 -14.77 6.35
CA GLY A 327 -33.56 -13.99 5.99
C GLY A 327 -34.32 -13.36 7.17
N LYS A 328 -33.87 -13.54 8.41
CA LYS A 328 -34.48 -12.91 9.58
C LYS A 328 -33.89 -11.53 9.88
N THR A 329 -34.71 -10.65 10.44
CA THR A 329 -34.30 -9.32 10.89
C THR A 329 -34.04 -9.35 12.39
N ILE A 330 -32.89 -8.82 12.82
CA ILE A 330 -32.56 -8.68 14.25
C ILE A 330 -33.40 -7.53 14.83
N GLU A 331 -34.15 -7.82 15.90
CA GLU A 331 -34.87 -6.83 16.69
C GLU A 331 -33.96 -6.20 17.75
N ARG A 332 -33.23 -7.03 18.50
CA ARG A 332 -32.29 -6.59 19.54
C ARG A 332 -31.25 -7.66 19.85
N VAL A 333 -30.15 -7.24 20.48
CA VAL A 333 -29.04 -8.10 20.90
C VAL A 333 -28.73 -7.84 22.37
N GLU A 334 -28.57 -8.91 23.15
CA GLU A 334 -28.06 -8.87 24.52
C GLU A 334 -26.71 -9.60 24.57
N PHE A 335 -25.81 -9.15 25.43
CA PHE A 335 -24.54 -9.83 25.68
C PHE A 335 -24.14 -9.71 27.15
N GLY A 336 -23.40 -10.69 27.64
CA GLY A 336 -22.94 -10.71 29.03
C GLY A 336 -22.28 -12.03 29.38
N TYR A 337 -22.27 -12.34 30.67
CA TYR A 337 -21.84 -13.63 31.17
C TYR A 337 -23.06 -14.47 31.55
N GLY A 338 -22.97 -15.78 31.34
CA GLY A 338 -23.96 -16.73 31.84
C GLY A 338 -24.02 -16.72 33.37
N GLU A 339 -25.13 -17.19 33.93
CA GLU A 339 -25.23 -17.40 35.38
C GLU A 339 -24.16 -18.41 35.83
N GLU A 340 -23.45 -18.11 36.93
CA GLU A 340 -22.47 -19.03 37.49
C GLU A 340 -23.17 -20.30 37.98
N VAL A 341 -22.79 -21.43 37.41
CA VAL A 341 -23.21 -22.76 37.86
C VAL A 341 -22.01 -23.42 38.54
N GLU A 342 -22.25 -24.02 39.71
CA GLU A 342 -21.24 -24.76 40.45
C GLU A 342 -20.63 -25.85 39.56
N ASP A 343 -19.30 -25.92 39.52
CA ASP A 343 -18.49 -26.79 38.63
C ASP A 343 -18.60 -26.54 37.11
N ALA A 344 -19.24 -25.46 36.65
CA ALA A 344 -19.27 -25.06 35.25
C ALA A 344 -18.21 -24.02 34.88
N HIS A 345 -17.86 -23.93 33.60
CA HIS A 345 -17.00 -22.87 33.08
C HIS A 345 -17.74 -21.53 33.05
N ARG A 346 -16.97 -20.43 33.14
CA ARG A 346 -17.53 -19.10 32.85
C ARG A 346 -17.80 -19.01 31.36
N ASP A 347 -19.04 -18.65 31.04
CA ASP A 347 -19.53 -18.57 29.68
C ASP A 347 -19.80 -17.11 29.31
N GLU A 348 -19.23 -16.65 28.19
CA GLU A 348 -19.71 -15.43 27.54
C GLU A 348 -20.93 -15.79 26.68
N VAL A 349 -21.96 -14.96 26.76
CA VAL A 349 -23.26 -15.22 26.12
C VAL A 349 -23.65 -14.05 25.25
N LEU A 350 -24.16 -14.35 24.05
CA LEU A 350 -24.81 -13.42 23.13
C LEU A 350 -26.22 -13.94 22.82
N ILE A 351 -27.24 -13.13 23.02
CA ILE A 351 -28.63 -13.46 22.69
C ILE A 351 -29.11 -12.53 21.58
N ILE A 352 -29.53 -13.10 20.47
CA ILE A 352 -30.06 -12.38 19.32
C ILE A 352 -31.57 -12.63 19.26
N HIS A 353 -32.36 -11.57 19.37
CA HIS A 353 -33.80 -11.60 19.21
C HIS A 353 -34.16 -11.18 17.79
N PHE A 354 -35.03 -11.94 17.13
CA PHE A 354 -35.51 -11.65 15.77
C PHE A 354 -36.93 -11.09 15.80
N THR A 355 -37.26 -10.29 14.78
CA THR A 355 -38.57 -9.61 14.68
C THR A 355 -39.77 -10.56 14.53
N ASP A 356 -39.55 -11.84 14.23
CA ASP A 356 -40.58 -12.87 14.18
C ASP A 356 -40.76 -13.62 15.52
N GLY A 357 -40.14 -13.12 16.58
CA GLY A 357 -40.20 -13.67 17.93
C GLY A 357 -39.26 -14.85 18.17
N SER A 358 -38.52 -15.32 17.16
CA SER A 358 -37.47 -16.34 17.39
C SER A 358 -36.24 -15.75 18.08
N ILE A 359 -35.46 -16.61 18.75
CA ILE A 359 -34.29 -16.21 19.54
C ILE A 359 -33.14 -17.18 19.26
N LEU A 360 -31.93 -16.66 19.09
CA LEU A 360 -30.69 -17.44 19.08
C LEU A 360 -29.82 -17.06 20.27
N GLY A 361 -29.50 -18.04 21.11
CA GLY A 361 -28.42 -17.94 22.08
C GLY A 361 -27.11 -18.47 21.48
N ILE A 362 -26.02 -17.76 21.70
CA ILE A 362 -24.64 -18.19 21.42
C ILE A 362 -23.89 -18.16 22.75
N ASP A 363 -23.32 -19.28 23.16
CA ASP A 363 -22.53 -19.42 24.38
C ASP A 363 -21.12 -19.92 24.07
N THR A 364 -20.10 -19.23 24.60
CA THR A 364 -18.70 -19.64 24.57
C THR A 364 -18.21 -19.90 25.99
N GLY A 365 -17.94 -21.17 26.29
CA GLY A 365 -17.34 -21.59 27.55
C GLY A 365 -15.86 -21.87 27.38
N SER A 366 -15.03 -21.37 28.29
CA SER A 366 -13.59 -21.64 28.30
C SER A 366 -13.13 -21.94 29.71
N ASN A 367 -12.32 -22.97 29.86
CA ASN A 367 -11.74 -23.30 31.15
C ASN A 367 -10.45 -22.52 31.46
N VAL A 368 -9.98 -21.62 30.58
CA VAL A 368 -8.71 -20.87 30.76
C VAL A 368 -8.64 -20.11 32.08
N GLY A 369 -9.74 -19.50 32.51
CA GLY A 369 -9.78 -18.82 33.81
C GLY A 369 -9.52 -19.78 34.97
N ASN A 370 -10.05 -21.00 34.89
CA ASN A 370 -9.85 -22.06 35.88
C ASN A 370 -8.41 -22.63 35.83
N LEU A 371 -7.71 -22.45 34.70
CA LEU A 371 -6.33 -22.89 34.50
C LEU A 371 -5.29 -21.80 34.79
N ALA A 372 -5.70 -20.52 34.80
CA ALA A 372 -4.84 -19.37 35.05
C ALA A 372 -4.43 -19.27 36.54
N ASP A 373 -5.23 -19.83 37.44
CA ASP A 373 -4.83 -20.10 38.81
C ASP A 373 -3.90 -21.33 38.79
N GLU A 374 -2.59 -21.09 38.78
CA GLU A 374 -1.51 -22.08 38.60
C GLU A 374 -1.79 -23.45 39.26
N VAL A 375 -2.32 -24.42 38.50
CA VAL A 375 -2.41 -25.82 38.93
C VAL A 375 -1.16 -26.55 38.42
N PRO A 376 -0.20 -26.94 39.28
CA PRO A 376 1.00 -27.66 38.85
C PRO A 376 0.62 -29.01 38.22
N GLY A 377 1.12 -29.27 37.00
CA GLY A 377 0.95 -30.56 36.31
C GLY A 377 -0.19 -30.61 35.27
N LEU A 378 -0.83 -29.48 34.99
CA LEU A 378 -1.89 -29.40 33.99
C LEU A 378 -1.32 -29.47 32.56
N LYS A 379 -1.80 -30.42 31.77
CA LYS A 379 -1.33 -30.62 30.39
C LYS A 379 -2.10 -29.73 29.42
N ALA A 380 -1.51 -29.43 28.26
CA ALA A 380 -2.17 -28.65 27.22
C ALA A 380 -3.53 -29.24 26.79
N GLU A 381 -3.68 -30.56 26.89
CA GLU A 381 -4.94 -31.27 26.56
C GLU A 381 -6.07 -31.02 27.57
N ALA A 382 -5.77 -30.45 28.73
CA ALA A 382 -6.78 -30.08 29.72
C ALA A 382 -7.40 -28.70 29.43
N PHE A 383 -6.95 -27.98 28.41
CA PHE A 383 -7.62 -26.78 27.92
C PHE A 383 -8.82 -27.17 27.04
N ASP A 384 -9.99 -26.66 27.40
CA ASP A 384 -11.24 -26.86 26.67
C ASP A 384 -11.92 -25.53 26.39
N VAL A 385 -12.40 -25.40 25.15
CA VAL A 385 -13.23 -24.29 24.71
C VAL A 385 -14.43 -24.88 23.99
N SER A 386 -15.61 -24.55 24.47
CA SER A 386 -16.86 -24.95 23.85
C SER A 386 -17.55 -23.75 23.22
N PHE A 387 -18.17 -23.98 22.08
CA PHE A 387 -18.97 -23.00 21.36
C PHE A 387 -20.31 -23.65 21.03
N ARG A 388 -21.41 -23.10 21.56
CA ARG A 388 -22.74 -23.68 21.44
C ARG A 388 -23.75 -22.64 20.96
N LEU A 389 -24.70 -23.11 20.15
CA LEU A 389 -25.85 -22.35 19.69
C LEU A 389 -27.12 -23.03 20.17
N ARG A 390 -28.09 -22.23 20.62
CA ARG A 390 -29.39 -22.71 21.08
C ARG A 390 -30.49 -21.87 20.43
N TRP A 391 -31.31 -22.53 19.61
CA TRP A 391 -32.41 -21.89 18.90
C TRP A 391 -33.74 -22.02 19.66
N VAL A 392 -34.49 -20.92 19.73
CA VAL A 392 -35.86 -20.87 20.24
C VAL A 392 -36.78 -20.38 19.11
N PRO A 393 -37.79 -21.18 18.71
CA PRO A 393 -38.73 -20.77 17.66
C PRO A 393 -39.62 -19.60 18.11
N GLY A 394 -40.09 -18.82 17.13
CA GLY A 394 -41.08 -17.76 17.35
C GLY A 394 -42.45 -18.32 17.75
N ARG A 395 -43.29 -17.45 18.29
CA ARG A 395 -44.65 -17.81 18.73
C ARG A 395 -45.65 -17.88 17.58
#